data_AF-A0A3P1XSC1-F1
#
_entry.id   AF-A0A3P1XSC1-F1
#
_cell.length_a   1.000
_cell.length_b   1.000
_cell.length_c   1.000
_cell.angle_alpha   90.00
_cell.angle_beta   90.00
_cell.angle_gamma   90.00
#
_symmetry.space_group_name_H-M   'P 1'
#
loop_
_entity.id
_entity.type
_entity.pdbx_description
1 polymer ?
#
loop_
_entity_poly.entity_id
_entity_poly.type
_entity_poly.pdbx_seq_one_letter_code
_entity_poly.pdbx_strand_id
1 'polypeptide(L)'
;MSNRNRNHKPRPPHNPHALNRPQTARDQAVIQPQDHKPAKTQTVAIDFHGRSYKFRADALENIYVLDELAENRISSALRIIIGADQYQQFLADMDDGTGFVSVETVGEMFEKITAASSSKN
;
A
#
# COMPACT_ATOMS: atom_id res chain seq x y z
N MET A 1 -26.50 -39.42 -81.60
CA MET A 1 -25.04 -39.44 -81.83
C MET A 1 -24.37 -38.72 -80.67
N SER A 2 -23.23 -39.26 -80.22
CA SER A 2 -22.27 -38.80 -79.19
C SER A 2 -22.07 -37.27 -79.14
N ASN A 3 -21.58 -36.62 -78.08
CA ASN A 3 -20.42 -36.95 -77.26
C ASN A 3 -20.23 -35.91 -76.12
N ARG A 4 -19.49 -36.34 -75.07
CA ARG A 4 -18.66 -35.61 -74.05
C ARG A 4 -18.52 -34.08 -74.20
N ASN A 5 -18.38 -33.28 -73.14
CA ASN A 5 -17.26 -33.31 -72.19
C ASN A 5 -17.43 -32.25 -71.07
N ARG A 6 -16.70 -32.44 -69.96
CA ARG A 6 -16.73 -31.67 -68.70
C ARG A 6 -16.12 -30.27 -68.81
N ASN A 7 -16.42 -29.45 -67.78
CA ASN A 7 -15.48 -28.66 -66.94
C ASN A 7 -15.64 -27.12 -66.96
N HIS A 8 -16.20 -26.52 -65.88
CA HIS A 8 -15.82 -25.20 -65.28
C HIS A 8 -16.82 -24.78 -64.18
N LYS A 9 -16.47 -24.84 -62.88
CA LYS A 9 -15.83 -23.81 -62.01
C LYS A 9 -16.91 -23.08 -61.14
N PRO A 10 -16.52 -22.23 -60.19
CA PRO A 10 -16.33 -22.44 -58.74
C PRO A 10 -17.60 -22.22 -57.87
N ARG A 11 -17.58 -22.63 -56.59
CA ARG A 11 -18.54 -22.14 -55.57
C ARG A 11 -17.80 -21.40 -54.45
N PRO A 12 -18.17 -20.14 -54.21
CA PRO A 12 -18.37 -19.64 -52.85
C PRO A 12 -19.67 -18.81 -52.77
N PRO A 13 -20.07 -18.24 -51.62
CA PRO A 13 -19.89 -18.62 -50.22
C PRO A 13 -21.25 -18.78 -49.49
N HIS A 14 -21.24 -19.30 -48.26
CA HIS A 14 -22.27 -18.93 -47.27
C HIS A 14 -21.64 -18.95 -45.87
N ASN A 15 -21.45 -17.74 -45.33
CA ASN A 15 -21.33 -17.42 -43.91
C ASN A 15 -22.75 -16.99 -43.46
N PRO A 16 -23.09 -16.72 -42.17
CA PRO A 16 -22.38 -16.92 -40.91
C PRO A 16 -23.31 -17.50 -39.80
N HIS A 17 -22.92 -18.53 -39.05
CA HIS A 17 -23.50 -18.74 -37.71
C HIS A 17 -22.48 -19.30 -36.75
N ALA A 18 -22.46 -18.66 -35.59
CA ALA A 18 -21.48 -18.76 -34.53
C ALA A 18 -21.70 -19.97 -33.60
N LEU A 19 -20.73 -20.10 -32.69
CA LEU A 19 -20.68 -20.81 -31.41
C LEU A 19 -19.96 -22.17 -31.32
N ASN A 20 -19.14 -22.20 -30.26
CA ASN A 20 -18.63 -23.32 -29.49
C ASN A 20 -17.36 -24.02 -29.97
N ARG A 21 -16.23 -23.32 -29.83
CA ARG A 21 -14.96 -23.99 -29.52
C ARG A 21 -14.96 -24.37 -28.03
N PRO A 22 -14.73 -25.65 -27.66
CA PRO A 22 -14.57 -26.03 -26.27
C PRO A 22 -13.25 -25.47 -25.72
N GLN A 23 -13.38 -24.83 -24.56
CA GLN A 23 -12.30 -24.37 -23.69
C GLN A 23 -11.32 -25.50 -23.41
N THR A 24 -10.04 -25.30 -23.74
CA THR A 24 -8.95 -25.99 -23.07
C THR A 24 -7.84 -24.98 -22.78
N ALA A 25 -8.16 -24.05 -21.88
CA ALA A 25 -7.14 -23.38 -21.10
C ALA A 25 -6.50 -24.44 -20.20
N ARG A 26 -5.46 -25.09 -20.71
CA ARG A 26 -4.54 -25.88 -19.88
C ARG A 26 -3.93 -24.92 -18.88
N ASP A 27 -4.45 -24.97 -17.65
CA ASP A 27 -3.79 -24.73 -16.38
C ASP A 27 -2.28 -24.51 -16.50
N GLN A 28 -1.88 -23.27 -16.78
CA GLN A 28 -0.70 -22.70 -16.15
C GLN A 28 -1.26 -21.84 -15.03
N ALA A 29 -1.46 -22.46 -13.87
CA ALA A 29 -1.57 -21.74 -12.63
C ALA A 29 -0.33 -20.86 -12.54
N VAL A 30 -0.50 -19.58 -12.88
CA VAL A 30 0.42 -18.52 -12.49
C VAL A 30 0.54 -18.67 -10.98
N ILE A 31 1.65 -19.23 -10.53
CA ILE A 31 2.05 -19.14 -9.13
C ILE A 31 2.20 -17.65 -8.92
N GLN A 32 1.13 -17.02 -8.43
CA GLN A 32 1.21 -15.67 -7.90
C GLN A 32 2.39 -15.72 -6.92
N PRO A 33 3.38 -14.81 -7.04
CA PRO A 33 4.44 -14.76 -6.05
C PRO A 33 3.74 -14.72 -4.70
N GLN A 34 4.07 -15.71 -3.86
CA GLN A 34 3.46 -15.85 -2.55
C GLN A 34 3.42 -14.46 -1.94
N ASP A 35 2.21 -13.99 -1.68
CA ASP A 35 1.94 -12.77 -0.94
C ASP A 35 2.75 -12.91 0.35
N HIS A 36 3.92 -12.29 0.37
CA HIS A 36 4.80 -12.25 1.53
C HIS A 36 4.04 -11.44 2.56
N LYS A 37 3.12 -12.11 3.27
CA LYS A 37 2.37 -11.51 4.37
C LYS A 37 3.42 -10.92 5.29
N PRO A 38 3.50 -9.58 5.41
CA PRO A 38 4.45 -9.00 6.35
C PRO A 38 4.09 -9.56 7.73
N ALA A 39 5.12 -9.99 8.46
CA ALA A 39 4.99 -10.45 9.83
C ALA A 39 4.08 -9.48 10.59
N LYS A 40 3.12 -10.01 11.38
CA LYS A 40 2.13 -9.24 12.14
C LYS A 40 2.80 -8.05 12.83
N THR A 41 2.80 -6.91 12.16
CA THR A 41 3.45 -5.71 12.66
C THR A 41 2.50 -5.17 13.70
N GLN A 42 2.85 -5.24 14.98
CA GLN A 42 2.00 -4.70 16.02
C GLN A 42 1.86 -3.20 15.80
N THR A 43 0.69 -2.77 15.39
CA THR A 43 0.36 -1.35 15.29
C THR A 43 -0.13 -0.89 16.66
N VAL A 44 0.37 0.25 17.11
CA VAL A 44 -0.09 0.94 18.32
C VAL A 44 -0.89 2.15 17.87
N ALA A 45 -2.05 2.35 18.49
CA ALA A 45 -2.83 3.56 18.32
C ALA A 45 -2.62 4.44 19.57
N ILE A 46 -2.42 5.74 19.36
CA ILE A 46 -2.36 6.72 20.43
C ILE A 46 -3.35 7.85 20.13
N ASP A 47 -4.04 8.28 21.17
CA ASP A 47 -4.94 9.42 21.10
C ASP A 47 -4.19 10.68 21.54
N PHE A 48 -4.13 11.67 20.64
CA PHE A 48 -3.46 12.95 20.84
C PHE A 48 -4.37 14.07 20.34
N HIS A 49 -4.71 15.04 21.20
CA HIS A 49 -5.61 16.16 20.87
C HIS A 49 -6.94 15.73 20.21
N GLY A 50 -7.51 14.61 20.65
CA GLY A 50 -8.78 14.08 20.11
C GLY A 50 -8.66 13.38 18.76
N ARG A 51 -7.45 13.19 18.24
CA ARG A 51 -7.14 12.40 17.03
C ARG A 51 -6.41 11.12 17.41
N SER A 52 -6.69 10.03 16.69
CA SER A 52 -6.04 8.74 16.90
C SER A 52 -5.01 8.50 15.79
N TYR A 53 -3.74 8.44 16.17
CA TYR A 53 -2.62 8.17 15.26
C TYR A 53 -2.14 6.73 15.43
N LYS A 54 -1.85 6.07 14.32
CA LYS A 54 -1.41 4.67 14.29
C LYS A 54 0.02 4.57 13.81
N PHE A 55 0.88 3.92 14.58
CA PHE A 55 2.27 3.70 14.21
C PHE A 55 2.69 2.26 14.51
N ARG A 56 3.81 1.84 13.94
CA ARG A 56 4.33 0.50 14.21
C ARG A 56 5.05 0.49 15.57
N ALA A 57 4.78 -0.49 16.42
CA ALA A 57 5.43 -0.61 17.73
C ALA A 57 6.96 -0.68 17.63
N ASP A 58 7.47 -1.33 16.58
CA ASP A 58 8.89 -1.49 16.28
C ASP A 58 9.52 -0.26 15.61
N ALA A 59 8.76 0.81 15.35
CA ALA A 59 9.29 2.00 14.69
C ALA A 59 10.37 2.71 15.55
N LEU A 60 10.30 2.60 16.88
CA LEU A 60 11.32 3.17 17.78
C LEU A 60 12.65 2.41 17.73
N GLU A 61 12.64 1.15 17.30
CA GLU A 61 13.85 0.32 17.15
C GLU A 61 14.52 0.55 15.80
N ASN A 62 13.94 1.37 14.93
CA ASN A 62 14.47 1.67 13.62
C ASN A 62 15.76 2.50 13.73
N ILE A 63 16.84 2.01 13.14
CA ILE A 63 18.15 2.68 13.16
C ILE A 63 18.09 4.12 12.64
N TYR A 64 17.24 4.40 11.64
CA TYR A 64 17.06 5.75 11.10
C TYR A 64 16.35 6.66 12.11
N VAL A 65 15.45 6.13 12.93
CA VAL A 65 14.81 6.92 14.00
C VAL A 65 15.84 7.26 15.06
N LEU A 66 16.68 6.31 15.46
CA LEU A 66 17.74 6.54 16.44
C LEU A 66 18.77 7.57 15.97
N ASP A 67 19.14 7.52 14.68
CA ASP A 67 20.07 8.47 14.06
C ASP A 67 19.52 9.90 14.07
N GLU A 68 18.26 10.08 13.65
CA GLU A 68 17.58 11.38 13.68
C GLU A 68 17.47 11.93 15.12
N LEU A 69 17.23 11.07 16.11
CA LEU A 69 17.21 11.47 17.52
C LEU A 69 18.59 11.87 18.04
N ALA A 70 19.65 11.17 17.64
CA ALA A 70 21.03 11.52 18.00
C ALA A 70 21.43 12.90 17.43
N GLU A 71 20.90 13.25 16.26
CA GLU A 71 21.07 14.59 15.66
C GLU A 71 20.06 15.64 16.17
N ASN A 72 19.25 15.32 17.17
CA ASN A 72 18.21 16.19 17.73
C ASN A 72 17.13 16.62 16.70
N ARG A 73 16.90 15.79 15.67
CA ARG A 73 15.91 15.99 14.61
C ARG A 73 14.60 15.27 14.93
N ILE A 74 13.96 15.67 16.04
CA ILE A 74 12.75 15.04 16.58
C ILE A 74 11.61 15.00 15.54
N SER A 75 11.45 16.06 14.75
CA SER A 75 10.42 16.14 13.69
C SER A 75 10.61 15.07 12.61
N SER A 76 11.85 14.82 12.19
CA SER A 76 12.16 13.76 11.22
C SER A 76 11.94 12.38 11.81
N ALA A 77 12.39 12.16 13.05
CA ALA A 77 12.15 10.92 13.78
C ALA A 77 10.65 10.62 13.91
N LEU A 78 9.85 11.61 14.31
CA LEU A 78 8.40 11.50 14.43
C LEU A 78 7.77 11.14 13.08
N ARG A 79 8.18 11.81 11.99
CA ARG A 79 7.72 11.51 10.63
C ARG A 79 8.00 10.07 10.21
N ILE A 80 9.14 9.51 10.58
CA ILE A 80 9.48 8.10 10.30
C ILE A 80 8.59 7.16 11.13
N ILE A 81 8.31 7.51 12.39
CA ILE A 81 7.51 6.68 13.30
C ILE A 81 6.06 6.58 12.86
N ILE A 82 5.37 7.71 12.72
CA ILE A 82 3.93 7.74 12.41
C ILE A 82 3.65 7.63 10.91
N GLY A 83 4.68 7.81 10.08
CA GLY A 83 4.61 7.81 8.63
C GLY A 83 4.35 9.20 8.05
N ALA A 84 4.76 9.40 6.80
CA ALA A 84 4.71 10.70 6.14
C ALA A 84 3.29 11.29 6.04
N ASP A 85 2.29 10.47 5.70
CA ASP A 85 0.89 10.92 5.54
C ASP A 85 0.29 11.36 6.87
N GLN A 86 0.45 10.56 7.93
CA GLN A 86 -0.06 10.91 9.26
C GLN A 86 0.70 12.07 9.88
N TYR A 87 1.98 12.24 9.55
CA TYR A 87 2.74 13.41 9.99
C TYR A 87 2.24 14.70 9.35
N GLN A 88 1.88 14.69 8.07
CA GLN A 88 1.25 15.85 7.43
C GLN A 88 -0.12 16.16 8.05
N GLN A 89 -0.92 15.13 8.35
CA GLN A 89 -2.20 15.29 9.04
C GLN A 89 -2.00 15.85 10.45
N PHE A 90 -1.01 15.35 11.20
CA PHE A 90 -0.64 15.86 12.51
C PHE A 90 -0.28 17.35 12.44
N LEU A 91 0.58 17.76 11.50
CA LEU A 91 0.93 19.17 11.35
C LEU A 91 -0.29 20.04 10.99
N ALA A 92 -1.18 19.55 10.14
CA ALA A 92 -2.40 20.26 9.77
C ALA A 92 -3.42 20.33 10.92
N ASP A 93 -3.50 19.28 11.74
CA ASP A 93 -4.38 19.23 12.91
C ASP A 93 -3.88 20.13 14.04
N MET A 94 -2.56 20.29 14.17
CA MET A 94 -1.91 21.11 15.21
C MET A 94 -1.66 22.56 14.78
N ASP A 95 -1.84 22.88 13.49
CA ASP A 95 -1.75 24.24 13.01
C ASP A 95 -3.05 25.00 13.34
N ASP A 96 -2.97 25.93 14.28
CA ASP A 96 -4.07 26.83 14.64
C ASP A 96 -4.34 27.92 13.58
N GLY A 97 -3.96 27.68 12.32
CA GLY A 97 -4.07 28.62 11.20
C GLY A 97 -2.94 29.65 11.12
N THR A 98 -1.81 29.39 11.79
CA THR A 98 -0.65 30.29 11.80
C THR A 98 0.47 29.84 10.85
N GLY A 99 0.40 28.60 10.37
CA GLY A 99 1.46 27.92 9.63
C GLY A 99 2.60 27.40 10.51
N PHE A 100 2.46 27.42 11.84
CA PHE A 100 3.49 27.03 12.79
C PHE A 100 2.96 26.02 13.80
N VAL A 101 3.77 25.01 14.08
CA VAL A 101 3.55 24.04 15.16
C VAL A 101 4.71 24.17 16.14
N SER A 102 4.41 24.23 17.44
CA SER A 102 5.45 24.37 18.46
C SER A 102 6.28 23.08 18.57
N VAL A 103 7.57 23.22 18.87
CA VAL A 103 8.44 22.06 19.13
C VAL A 103 7.96 21.30 20.37
N GLU A 104 7.33 21.98 21.33
CA GLU A 104 6.74 21.35 22.51
C GLU A 104 5.65 20.35 22.13
N THR A 105 4.72 20.73 21.24
CA THR A 105 3.65 19.84 20.76
C THR A 105 4.21 18.60 20.03
N VAL A 106 5.27 18.78 19.24
CA VAL A 106 5.98 17.65 18.61
C VAL A 106 6.63 16.75 19.65
N GLY A 107 7.23 17.34 20.69
CA GLY A 107 7.84 16.62 21.82
C GLY A 107 6.82 15.83 22.63
N GLU A 108 5.67 16.43 22.96
CA GLU A 108 4.58 15.74 23.68
C GLU A 108 4.05 14.53 22.91
N MET A 109 3.87 14.66 21.60
CA MET A 109 3.48 13.54 20.74
C MET A 109 4.52 12.42 20.79
N PHE A 110 5.80 12.78 20.72
CA PHE A 110 6.91 11.82 20.79
C PHE A 110 6.98 11.11 22.15
N GLU A 111 6.77 11.82 23.26
CA GLU A 111 6.67 11.24 24.60
C GLU A 111 5.49 10.26 24.72
N LYS A 112 4.33 10.59 24.16
CA LYS A 112 3.18 9.67 24.13
C LYS A 112 3.49 8.38 23.38
N ILE A 113 4.18 8.47 22.24
CA ILE A 113 4.62 7.33 21.44
C ILE A 113 5.57 6.45 22.26
N THR A 114 6.60 7.04 22.85
CA THR A 114 7.60 6.30 23.63
C THR A 114 6.99 5.63 24.86
N ALA A 115 6.10 6.32 25.58
CA ALA A 115 5.34 5.75 26.70
C ALA A 115 4.44 4.57 26.26
N ALA A 116 3.75 4.70 25.14
CA ALA A 116 2.86 3.67 24.60
C ALA A 116 3.63 2.42 24.13
N SER A 117 4.83 2.60 23.57
CA SER A 117 5.71 1.50 23.19
C SER A 117 6.36 0.81 24.39
N SER A 118 6.79 1.58 25.40
CA SER A 118 7.40 1.01 26.61
C SER A 118 6.42 0.21 27.46
N SER A 119 5.12 0.54 27.43
CA SER A 119 4.09 -0.17 28.21
C SER A 119 3.71 -1.55 27.63
N LYS A 120 4.21 -1.90 26.43
CA LYS A 120 3.97 -3.19 25.77
C LYS A 120 5.12 -4.19 25.90
N ASN A 121 6.25 -3.78 26.48
CA ASN A 121 7.40 -4.65 26.76
C ASN A 121 7.41 -5.14 28.22
#